data_AF-A0A2E5ITI9-F1
#
_entry.id   AF-A0A2E5ITI9-F1
#
_cell.length_a   1.000
_cell.length_b   1.000
_cell.length_c   1.000
_cell.angle_alpha   90.00
_cell.angle_beta   90.00
_cell.angle_gamma   90.00
#
_symmetry.space_group_name_H-M   'P 1'
#
loop_
_entity.id
_entity.type
_entity.pdbx_description
1 polymer ?
#
loop_
_entity_poly.entity_id
_entity_poly.type
_entity_poly.pdbx_seq_one_letter_code
_entity_poly.pdbx_strand_id
1 'polypeptide(L)' 'MEKLGVTSVTISTKLFEKLGQVEKRSLGMNELPVAICQHPIGGIGELEVNSRAEELIDQVLAGFIR' A
#
# COMPACT_ATOMS: atom_id res chain seq x y z
N MET A 1 13.10 2.64 1.74
CA MET A 1 13.21 2.22 3.16
C MET A 1 13.50 0.74 3.26
N GLU A 2 12.68 -0.13 2.67
CA GLU A 2 12.93 -1.59 2.67
C GLU A 2 14.35 -2.00 2.23
N LYS A 3 14.84 -1.46 1.11
CA LYS A 3 16.21 -1.75 0.61
C LYS A 3 17.33 -1.31 1.56
N LEU A 4 17.03 -0.41 2.50
CA LEU A 4 17.94 0.06 3.53
C LEU A 4 17.80 -0.74 4.84
N GLY A 5 17.05 -1.85 4.83
CA GLY A 5 16.82 -2.70 6.00
C GLY A 5 15.77 -2.17 6.98
N VAL A 6 15.04 -1.13 6.61
CA VAL A 6 13.95 -0.59 7.44
C VAL A 6 12.64 -1.21 7.01
N THR A 7 11.99 -1.94 7.93
CA THR A 7 10.66 -2.51 7.71
C THR A 7 9.69 -1.43 7.25
N SER A 8 9.11 -1.63 6.07
CA SER A 8 8.19 -0.68 5.46
C SER A 8 7.01 -1.39 4.81
N VAL A 9 5.91 -0.65 4.69
CA VAL A 9 4.72 -1.07 3.95
C VAL A 9 4.40 0.04 2.96
N THR A 10 4.22 -0.31 1.70
CA THR A 10 3.82 0.66 0.67
C THR A 10 2.30 0.75 0.63
N ILE A 11 1.76 1.96 0.75
CA ILE A 11 0.34 2.20 0.47
C ILE A 11 0.23 2.59 -1.00
N SER A 12 -0.65 1.91 -1.73
CA SER A 12 -0.94 2.22 -3.11
C SER A 12 -2.43 2.05 -3.40
N THR A 13 -2.84 2.41 -4.60
CA THR A 13 -4.22 2.27 -5.05
C THR A 13 -4.30 1.20 -6.13
N LYS A 14 -5.50 0.63 -6.32
CA LYS A 14 -5.73 -0.47 -7.29
C LYS A 14 -5.24 -0.14 -8.70
N LEU A 15 -5.28 1.14 -9.10
CA LEU A 15 -4.80 1.62 -10.40
C LEU A 15 -3.30 1.33 -10.63
N PHE A 16 -2.49 1.33 -9.57
CA PHE A 16 -1.04 1.15 -9.65
C PHE A 16 -0.55 -0.21 -9.14
N GLU A 17 -1.46 -1.14 -8.83
CA GLU A 17 -1.10 -2.46 -8.29
C GLU A 17 -0.10 -3.19 -9.19
N LYS A 18 -0.39 -3.31 -10.49
CA LYS A 18 0.51 -4.01 -11.42
C LYS A 18 1.88 -3.34 -11.52
N LEU A 19 1.92 -2.01 -11.51
CA LEU A 19 3.17 -1.26 -11.55
C LEU A 19 4.01 -1.54 -10.30
N GLY A 20 3.41 -1.43 -9.11
CA GLY A 20 4.09 -1.73 -7.85
C GLY A 20 4.59 -3.17 -7.76
N GLN A 21 3.83 -4.14 -8.29
CA GLN A 21 4.27 -5.53 -8.36
C GLN A 21 5.49 -5.73 -9.29
N VAL A 22 5.56 -5.01 -10.41
CA VAL A 22 6.73 -5.07 -11.30
C VAL A 22 7.92 -4.41 -10.63
N GLU A 23 7.75 -3.21 -10.08
CA GLU A 23 8.83 -2.43 -9.47
C GLU A 23 9.47 -3.16 -8.29
N LYS A 24 8.66 -3.72 -7.37
CA LYS A 24 9.20 -4.46 -6.22
C LYS A 24 10.03 -5.67 -6.67
N ARG A 25 9.63 -6.37 -7.74
CA ARG A 25 10.42 -7.46 -8.32
C ARG A 25 11.72 -6.97 -8.93
N SER A 26 11.66 -5.92 -9.76
CA SER A 26 12.83 -5.33 -10.42
C SER A 26 13.86 -4.81 -9.43
N LEU A 27 13.43 -4.36 -8.25
CA LEU A 27 14.30 -3.86 -7.19
C LEU A 27 14.74 -4.94 -6.19
N GLY A 28 14.33 -6.21 -6.37
CA GLY A 28 14.65 -7.33 -5.47
C GLY A 28 13.90 -7.31 -4.13
N MET A 29 12.84 -6.52 -4.00
CA MET A 29 12.03 -6.35 -2.80
C MET A 29 10.73 -7.17 -2.89
N ASN A 30 10.84 -8.46 -3.20
CA ASN A 30 9.67 -9.32 -3.44
C ASN A 30 8.71 -9.41 -2.23
N GLU A 31 9.29 -9.36 -1.04
CA GLU A 31 8.61 -9.45 0.25
C GLU A 31 8.04 -8.10 0.73
N LEU A 32 8.24 -7.00 -0.01
CA LEU A 32 7.69 -5.70 0.36
C LEU A 32 6.16 -5.78 0.41
N PRO A 33 5.55 -5.60 1.60
CA PRO A 33 4.10 -5.59 1.73
C PRO A 33 3.52 -4.35 1.07
N VAL A 34 2.38 -4.52 0.42
CA VAL A 34 1.66 -3.42 -0.24
C VAL A 34 0.21 -3.43 0.23
N ALA A 35 -0.18 -2.38 0.94
CA ALA A 35 -1.57 -2.12 1.30
C ALA A 35 -2.26 -1.41 0.12
N ILE A 36 -3.42 -1.91 -0.30
CA ILE A 36 -4.14 -1.43 -1.49
C ILE A 36 -5.53 -0.94 -1.10
N CYS A 37 -5.87 0.26 -1.55
CA CYS A 37 -7.24 0.78 -1.51
C CYS A 37 -7.74 1.16 -2.91
N GLN A 38 -9.01 1.52 -3.02
CA GLN A 38 -9.55 2.05 -4.27
C GLN A 38 -8.96 3.42 -4.59
N HIS A 39 -8.61 3.63 -5.87
CA HIS A 39 -8.14 4.93 -6.31
C HIS A 39 -9.26 5.96 -6.18
N PRO A 40 -9.03 7.13 -5.57
CA PRO A 40 -10.02 8.19 -5.56
C PRO A 40 -10.15 8.76 -6.97
N ILE A 41 -11.32 8.60 -7.59
CA ILE A 41 -11.63 9.22 -8.88
C ILE A 41 -12.39 10.51 -8.58
N GLY A 42 -11.70 11.65 -8.73
CA GLY A 42 -12.24 12.95 -8.33
C GLY A 42 -12.07 13.23 -6.83
N GLY A 43 -12.79 14.24 -6.33
CA GLY A 43 -12.83 14.53 -4.90
C GLY A 43 -13.75 13.57 -4.17
N ILE A 44 -13.30 13.05 -3.03
CA ILE A 44 -14.12 12.24 -2.11
C ILE A 44 -14.40 13.04 -0.84
N GLY A 45 -15.53 12.79 -0.20
CA GLY A 45 -15.90 13.43 1.07
C GLY A 45 -15.08 12.91 2.24
N GLU A 46 -15.01 13.68 3.33
CA GLU A 46 -14.25 13.36 4.53
C GLU A 46 -14.60 11.98 5.12
N LEU A 47 -15.88 11.63 5.19
CA LEU A 47 -16.33 10.33 5.69
C LEU A 47 -15.78 9.17 4.86
N GLU A 48 -15.70 9.35 3.54
CA GLU A 48 -15.17 8.32 2.63
C GLU A 48 -13.65 8.23 2.72
N VAL A 49 -12.95 9.34 2.98
CA VAL A 49 -11.51 9.33 3.29
C VAL A 49 -11.26 8.51 4.55
N ASN A 50 -12.02 8.75 5.62
CA ASN A 50 -11.85 8.03 6.89
C ASN A 50 -12.12 6.54 6.74
N SER A 51 -13.21 6.16 6.06
CA SER A 51 -13.54 4.76 5.81
C SER A 51 -12.43 4.04 5.03
N ARG A 52 -11.86 4.66 3.99
CA ARG A 52 -10.72 4.09 3.23
C ARG A 52 -9.45 4.00 4.07
N ALA A 53 -9.22 4.94 4.98
CA ALA A 53 -8.09 4.90 5.90
C ALA A 53 -8.22 3.74 6.89
N GLU A 54 -9.41 3.51 7.44
CA GLU A 54 -9.71 2.37 8.32
C GLU A 54 -9.45 1.03 7.61
N GLU A 55 -9.89 0.88 6.36
CA GLU A 55 -9.62 -0.33 5.54
C GLU A 55 -8.13 -0.59 5.29
N LEU A 56 -7.30 0.46 5.30
CA LEU A 56 -5.86 0.36 5.08
C LEU A 56 -5.10 -0.01 6.36
N ILE A 57 -5.61 0.35 7.55
CA ILE A 57 -4.91 0.12 8.82
C ILE A 57 -4.63 -1.37 9.02
N ASP A 58 -5.62 -2.24 8.82
CA ASP A 58 -5.46 -3.67 9.01
C ASP A 58 -4.40 -4.27 8.05
N GLN A 59 -4.39 -3.82 6.80
CA GLN A 59 -3.39 -4.25 5.81
C GLN A 59 -1.98 -3.76 6.18
N VAL A 60 -1.86 -2.54 6.69
CA VAL A 60 -0.58 -1.98 7.13
C VAL A 60 -0.06 -2.75 8.34
N LEU A 61 -0.90 -3.00 9.34
CA LEU A 61 -0.52 -3.77 10.53
C LEU A 61 -0.10 -5.20 10.16
N ALA A 62 -0.86 -5.87 9.30
CA ALA A 62 -0.48 -7.20 8.78
C ALA A 62 0.89 -7.16 8.08
N GLY A 63 1.19 -6.08 7.35
CA GLY A 63 2.49 -5.88 6.72
C GLY A 63 3.66 -5.62 7.70
N PHE A 64 3.39 -5.24 8.95
CA PHE A 64 4.44 -5.06 9.97
C PHE A 64 4.60 -6.28 10.89
N ILE A 65 3.58 -7.13 11.02
CA ILE A 65 3.55 -8.31 11.93
C ILE A 65 4.12 -9.60 11.26
N ARG A 66 4.65 -9.48 10.04
CA ARG A 66 5.19 -10.57 9.18
C ARG A 66 5.89 -11.70 9.93
#